data_AF-A0A1Z8S9W7-F1
#
_entry.id   AF-A0A1Z8S9W7-F1
#
_cell.length_a   1.000
_cell.length_b   1.000
_cell.length_c   1.000
_cell.angle_alpha   90.00
_cell.angle_beta   90.00
_cell.angle_gamma   90.00
#
_symmetry.space_group_name_H-M   'P 1'
#
loop_
_entity.id
_entity.type
_entity.pdbx_description
1 polymer ?
#
loop_
_entity_poly.entity_id
_entity_poly.type
_entity_poly.pdbx_seq_one_letter_code
_entity_poly.pdbx_strand_id
1 'polypeptide(L)'
;MREQTQEWNTWSRGSWKVKRTLERNRSLLRHLRGNTQVAQEEATNWLVRRGFDFDYHTHLYTTQDGQLVVMCYDEGYLLNEGRVVPWEDDGSTALATLAP
;
A
#
# COMPACT_ATOMS: atom_id res chain seq x y z
N MET A 1 25.76 30.03 -16.04
CA MET A 1 25.84 28.63 -15.58
C MET A 1 25.33 28.65 -14.14
N ARG A 2 23.99 28.56 -13.99
CA ARG A 2 23.27 28.97 -12.78
C ARG A 2 22.93 27.75 -11.93
N GLU A 3 23.38 27.81 -10.69
CA GLU A 3 22.79 27.26 -9.46
C GLU A 3 21.55 26.38 -9.67
N GLN A 4 21.74 25.05 -9.67
CA GLN A 4 20.66 24.07 -9.52
C GLN A 4 21.08 22.94 -8.56
N THR A 5 21.68 23.29 -7.42
CA THR A 5 22.20 22.29 -6.46
C THR A 5 21.80 22.60 -5.01
N GLN A 6 20.71 23.34 -4.80
CA GLN A 6 20.35 23.83 -3.45
C GLN A 6 18.83 23.77 -3.14
N GLU A 7 18.01 23.03 -3.88
CA GLU A 7 16.55 22.91 -3.58
C GLU A 7 16.11 21.54 -3.04
N TRP A 8 17.03 20.58 -2.91
CA TRP A 8 16.69 19.22 -2.44
C TRP A 8 16.71 19.03 -0.91
N ASN A 9 17.18 20.03 -0.13
CA ASN A 9 17.55 19.82 1.29
C ASN A 9 16.58 20.37 2.34
N THR A 10 15.43 20.94 1.96
CA THR A 10 14.38 21.36 2.90
C THR A 10 13.15 20.45 2.81
N TRP A 11 13.38 19.14 2.79
CA TRP A 11 12.31 18.21 3.13
C TRP A 11 12.16 18.15 4.64
N SER A 12 11.11 18.83 5.14
CA SER A 12 10.68 18.81 6.53
C SER A 12 10.72 17.40 7.10
N ARG A 13 11.11 17.25 8.38
CA ARG A 13 11.19 15.95 9.07
C ARG A 13 9.90 15.10 8.99
N GLY A 14 8.75 15.71 8.69
CA GLY A 14 7.51 14.97 8.43
C GLY A 14 7.51 14.19 7.11
N SER A 15 8.09 14.76 6.04
CA SER A 15 7.98 14.21 4.68
C SER A 15 8.76 12.90 4.49
N TRP A 16 9.95 12.80 5.10
CA TRP A 16 10.73 11.55 5.04
C TRP A 16 10.07 10.42 5.81
N LYS A 17 9.34 10.73 6.89
CA LYS A 17 8.65 9.72 7.70
C LYS A 17 7.54 9.06 6.88
N VAL A 18 6.75 9.85 6.16
CA VAL A 18 5.70 9.35 5.26
C VAL A 18 6.28 8.48 4.16
N LYS A 19 7.34 8.94 3.46
CA LYS A 19 8.01 8.12 2.44
C LYS A 19 8.51 6.79 3.01
N ARG A 20 9.18 6.83 4.16
CA ARG A 20 9.72 5.63 4.79
C ARG A 20 8.64 4.65 5.21
N THR A 21 7.50 5.13 5.71
CA THR A 21 6.34 4.28 6.03
C THR A 21 5.76 3.65 4.77
N LEU A 22 5.55 4.42 3.69
CA LEU A 22 5.05 3.89 2.43
C LEU A 22 6.01 2.88 1.79
N GLU A 23 7.33 3.12 1.84
CA GLU A 23 8.33 2.16 1.36
C GLU A 23 8.32 0.87 2.17
N ARG A 24 8.14 0.96 3.49
CA ARG A 24 8.01 -0.20 4.38
C ARG A 24 6.74 -0.98 4.06
N ASN A 25 5.61 -0.29 3.92
CA ASN A 25 4.33 -0.89 3.53
C ASN A 25 4.46 -1.62 2.19
N ARG A 26 5.03 -0.96 1.17
CA ARG A 26 5.30 -1.57 -0.14
C ARG A 26 6.14 -2.83 -0.03
N SER A 27 7.23 -2.79 0.76
CA SER A 27 8.10 -3.96 0.95
C SER A 27 7.33 -5.12 1.58
N LEU A 28 6.52 -4.86 2.61
CA LEU A 28 5.73 -5.88 3.29
C LEU A 28 4.69 -6.53 2.37
N LEU A 29 3.99 -5.74 1.55
CA LEU A 29 3.05 -6.25 0.56
C LEU A 29 3.74 -7.13 -0.49
N ARG A 30 4.91 -6.72 -0.96
CA ARG A 30 5.72 -7.51 -1.91
C ARG A 30 6.12 -8.87 -1.33
N HIS A 31 6.52 -8.91 -0.06
CA HIS A 31 6.83 -10.16 0.63
C HIS A 31 5.59 -11.04 0.84
N LEU A 32 4.45 -10.42 1.18
CA LEU A 32 3.18 -11.11 1.33
C LEU A 32 2.75 -11.76 0.01
N ARG A 33 2.86 -11.04 -1.11
CA ARG A 33 2.59 -11.57 -2.46
C ARG A 33 3.49 -12.74 -2.81
N GLY A 34 4.77 -12.69 -2.44
CA GLY A 34 5.71 -13.79 -2.61
C GLY A 34 5.50 -14.97 -1.66
N ASN A 35 4.68 -14.82 -0.62
CA ASN A 35 4.44 -15.85 0.40
C ASN A 35 2.94 -16.15 0.53
N THR A 36 2.44 -16.95 -0.42
CA THR A 36 1.02 -17.30 -0.56
C THR A 36 0.45 -17.97 0.69
N GLN A 37 1.25 -18.73 1.43
CA GLN A 37 0.80 -19.39 2.67
C GLN A 37 0.45 -18.36 3.75
N VAL A 38 1.34 -17.38 3.98
CA VAL A 38 1.08 -16.28 4.91
C VAL A 38 -0.12 -15.45 4.44
N ALA A 39 -0.24 -15.22 3.13
CA ALA A 39 -1.34 -14.47 2.54
C ALA A 39 -2.72 -15.11 2.80
N GLN A 40 -2.79 -16.43 2.87
CA GLN A 40 -4.06 -17.15 3.01
C GLN A 40 -4.54 -17.28 4.46
N GLU A 41 -3.63 -17.46 5.42
CA GLU A 41 -4.00 -17.83 6.79
C GLU A 41 -3.96 -16.64 7.76
N GLU A 42 -2.96 -15.76 7.67
CA GLU A 42 -2.71 -14.75 8.70
C GLU A 42 -2.16 -13.40 8.17
N ALA A 43 -2.44 -13.05 6.91
CA ALA A 43 -1.91 -11.85 6.27
C ALA A 43 -2.06 -10.57 7.11
N THR A 44 -3.26 -10.31 7.62
CA THR A 44 -3.56 -9.14 8.45
C THR A 44 -2.70 -9.11 9.72
N ASN A 45 -2.65 -10.22 10.46
CA ASN A 45 -1.85 -10.33 11.68
C ASN A 45 -0.35 -10.20 11.40
N TRP A 46 0.12 -10.82 10.31
CA TRP A 46 1.50 -10.78 9.86
C TRP A 46 1.95 -9.35 9.50
N LEU A 47 1.08 -8.58 8.85
CA LEU A 47 1.30 -7.18 8.49
C LEU A 47 1.34 -6.30 9.75
N VAL A 48 0.35 -6.41 10.64
CA VAL A 48 0.30 -5.66 11.90
C VAL A 48 1.55 -5.92 12.75
N ARG A 49 1.95 -7.19 12.91
CA ARG A 49 3.14 -7.57 13.70
C ARG A 49 4.45 -7.01 13.13
N ARG A 50 4.50 -6.73 11.83
CA ARG A 50 5.66 -6.12 11.16
C ARG A 50 5.63 -4.59 11.14
N GLY A 51 4.57 -3.99 11.70
CA GLY A 51 4.36 -2.55 11.73
C GLY A 51 3.90 -2.02 10.38
N PHE A 52 3.01 -2.76 9.70
CA PHE A 52 2.29 -2.23 8.55
C PHE A 52 1.28 -1.18 9.01
N ASP A 53 1.30 -0.02 8.36
CA ASP A 53 0.42 1.10 8.65
C ASP A 53 -0.72 1.15 7.62
N PHE A 54 -1.93 0.75 8.01
CA PHE A 54 -3.11 0.72 7.11
C PHE A 54 -3.59 2.13 6.72
N ASP A 55 -3.30 3.12 7.57
CA ASP A 55 -3.63 4.53 7.33
C ASP A 55 -2.78 5.14 6.21
N TYR A 56 -1.58 4.60 5.98
CA TYR A 56 -0.65 5.08 4.97
C TYR A 56 -0.80 4.32 3.66
N HIS A 57 -1.60 4.88 2.76
CA HIS A 57 -1.84 4.38 1.42
C HIS A 57 -1.84 5.53 0.41
N THR A 58 -1.64 5.21 -0.86
CA THR A 58 -1.71 6.22 -1.93
C THR A 58 -3.13 6.35 -2.44
N HIS A 59 -3.77 5.22 -2.76
CA HIS A 59 -5.10 5.18 -3.36
C HIS A 59 -5.96 4.10 -2.69
N LEU A 60 -7.26 4.36 -2.59
CA LEU A 60 -8.27 3.41 -2.15
C LEU A 60 -9.28 3.23 -3.28
N TYR A 61 -9.63 1.98 -3.54
CA TYR A 61 -10.67 1.62 -4.50
C TYR A 61 -11.66 0.70 -3.83
N THR A 62 -12.89 0.67 -4.33
CA THR A 62 -13.87 -0.33 -3.93
C THR A 62 -14.24 -1.13 -5.16
N THR A 63 -14.16 -2.46 -5.06
CA THR A 63 -14.56 -3.36 -6.15
C THR A 63 -16.08 -3.35 -6.31
N GLN A 64 -16.57 -3.84 -7.45
CA GLN A 64 -18.01 -3.97 -7.68
C GLN A 64 -18.67 -4.94 -6.67
N ASP A 65 -17.91 -5.91 -6.17
CA ASP A 65 -18.31 -6.82 -5.10
C ASP A 65 -18.34 -6.18 -3.70
N GLY A 66 -18.02 -4.87 -3.59
CA GLY A 66 -18.03 -4.13 -2.32
C GLY A 66 -16.79 -4.35 -1.45
N GLN A 67 -15.70 -4.88 -2.01
CA GLN A 67 -14.46 -5.12 -1.29
C GLN A 67 -13.53 -3.90 -1.39
N LEU A 68 -12.80 -3.59 -0.32
CA LEU A 68 -11.89 -2.44 -0.29
C LEU A 68 -10.51 -2.85 -0.80
N VAL A 69 -10.04 -2.21 -1.86
CA VAL A 69 -8.67 -2.35 -2.36
C VAL A 69 -7.86 -1.17 -1.87
N VAL A 70 -6.75 -1.46 -1.19
CA VAL A 70 -5.81 -0.47 -0.70
C VAL A 70 -4.51 -0.56 -1.49
N MET A 71 -4.17 0.53 -2.18
CA MET A 71 -2.97 0.61 -3.01
C MET A 71 -1.89 1.45 -2.31
N CYS A 72 -0.66 0.95 -2.37
CA CYS A 72 0.54 1.60 -1.88
C CYS A 72 1.59 1.61 -3.01
N TYR A 73 1.59 2.69 -3.80
CA TYR A 73 2.35 2.80 -5.04
C TYR A 73 1.98 1.71 -6.06
N ASP A 74 2.86 0.73 -6.23
CA ASP A 74 2.82 -0.33 -7.24
C ASP A 74 2.27 -1.65 -6.67
N GLU A 75 2.17 -1.75 -5.35
CA GLU A 75 1.68 -2.95 -4.65
C GLU A 75 0.37 -2.62 -3.94
N GLY A 76 -0.54 -3.58 -3.91
CA GLY A 76 -1.85 -3.40 -3.31
C GLY A 76 -2.37 -4.66 -2.64
N TYR A 77 -3.39 -4.48 -1.82
CA TYR A 77 -4.12 -5.59 -1.23
C TYR A 77 -5.62 -5.32 -1.19
N LEU A 78 -6.36 -6.39 -1.31
CA LEU A 78 -7.81 -6.44 -1.16
C LEU A 78 -8.13 -6.81 0.28
N LEU A 79 -9.02 -6.05 0.91
CA LEU A 79 -9.63 -6.38 2.18
C LEU A 79 -10.94 -7.11 1.90
N ASN A 80 -10.93 -8.42 2.13
CA ASN A 80 -12.10 -9.28 1.97
C ASN A 80 -12.49 -9.86 3.33
N GLU A 81 -13.66 -9.49 3.87
CA GLU A 81 -14.20 -10.02 5.13
C GLU A 81 -13.19 -10.00 6.30
N GLY A 82 -12.36 -8.94 6.38
CA GLY A 82 -11.32 -8.80 7.42
C GLY A 82 -10.01 -9.52 7.13
N ARG A 83 -9.90 -10.20 5.99
CA ARG A 83 -8.67 -10.83 5.50
C ARG A 83 -8.00 -9.95 4.45
N VAL A 84 -6.69 -9.80 4.58
CA VAL A 84 -5.87 -9.12 3.59
C VAL A 84 -5.42 -10.13 2.53
N VAL A 85 -5.81 -9.90 1.29
CA VAL A 85 -5.43 -10.73 0.14
C VAL A 85 -4.56 -9.87 -0.79
N PRO A 86 -3.40 -10.34 -1.27
CA PRO A 86 -2.63 -9.60 -2.27
C PRO A 86 -3.51 -9.34 -3.48
N TRP A 87 -3.61 -8.07 -3.88
CA TRP A 87 -4.44 -7.68 -5.00
C TRP A 87 -3.63 -7.88 -6.29
N GLU A 88 -4.19 -8.63 -7.22
CA GLU A 88 -3.65 -8.81 -8.56
C GLU A 88 -4.62 -8.20 -9.57
N ASP A 89 -4.09 -7.47 -10.54
CA ASP A 89 -4.89 -6.89 -11.60
C ASP A 89 -5.33 -7.99 -12.57
N ASP A 90 -6.51 -8.56 -12.33
CA ASP A 90 -7.18 -9.52 -13.22
C ASP A 90 -7.84 -8.81 -14.43
N GLY A 91 -7.67 -7.49 -14.58
CA GLY A 91 -8.34 -6.68 -15.61
C GLY A 91 -9.84 -6.46 -15.35
N SER A 92 -10.40 -7.09 -14.32
CA SER A 92 -11.79 -6.96 -13.87
C SER A 92 -12.04 -5.73 -12.99
N THR A 93 -11.00 -4.94 -12.71
CA THR A 93 -11.08 -3.80 -11.78
C THR A 93 -11.77 -2.62 -12.43
N ALA A 94 -13.09 -2.51 -12.26
CA ALA A 94 -13.76 -1.23 -12.39
C ALA A 94 -13.28 -0.31 -11.27
N LEU A 95 -12.24 0.48 -11.53
CA LEU A 95 -11.70 1.47 -10.61
C LEU A 95 -12.76 2.57 -10.41
N ALA A 96 -13.68 2.34 -9.47
CA ALA A 96 -14.39 3.43 -8.82
C ALA A 96 -13.34 4.16 -7.98
N THR A 97 -12.70 5.16 -8.58
CA THR A 97 -11.82 6.10 -7.86
C THR A 97 -12.66 6.74 -6.76
N LEU A 98 -12.50 6.25 -5.53
CA LEU A 98 -12.96 6.96 -4.34
C LEU A 98 -11.95 8.10 -4.12
N ALA A 99 -12.14 9.18 -4.86
CA ALA A 99 -11.58 10.47 -4.52
C ALA A 99 -12.48 11.14 -3.45
N PRO A 100 -11.89 11.93 -2.53
CA PRO A 100 -12.52 12.41 -1.30
C PRO A 100 -13.75 13.31 -1.48
#